data_AF-A0A6D0IKQ0-F1
#
_entry.id   AF-A0A6D0IKQ0-F1
#
_cell.length_a   1.000
_cell.length_b   1.000
_cell.length_c   1.000
_cell.angle_alpha   90.00
_cell.angle_beta   90.00
_cell.angle_gamma   90.00
#
_symmetry.space_group_name_H-M   'P 1'
#
loop_
_entity.id
_entity.type
_entity.pdbx_description
1 polymer ?
#
loop_
_entity_poly.entity_id
_entity_poly.type
_entity_poly.pdbx_seq_one_letter_code
_entity_poly.pdbx_strand_id
1 'polypeptide(L)'
;EDSGQPGFLAVDDTSTAQGVGIGMETLDGTRVDINNTTGATFALINGNNDINFRAWIQAKSGRDVTIGEFTASLTATFEYI
;
A
#
# COMPACT_ATOMS: atom_id res chain seq x y z
N GLU A 1 -1.77 -6.47 -5.26
CA GLU A 1 -2.61 -5.27 -5.52
C GLU A 1 -4.08 -5.68 -5.56
N ASP A 2 -4.97 -4.75 -5.26
CA ASP A 2 -6.42 -4.92 -5.34
C ASP A 2 -6.97 -4.77 -6.77
N SER A 3 -7.56 -5.83 -7.32
CA SER A 3 -8.14 -5.81 -8.68
C SER A 3 -9.37 -4.90 -8.82
N GLY A 4 -10.05 -4.58 -7.71
CA GLY A 4 -11.21 -3.69 -7.68
C GLY A 4 -10.84 -2.23 -7.43
N GLN A 5 -9.58 -1.95 -7.12
CA GLN A 5 -9.11 -0.62 -6.75
C GLN A 5 -7.59 -0.51 -7.04
N PRO A 6 -7.19 -0.30 -8.31
CA PRO A 6 -5.79 -0.23 -8.71
C PRO A 6 -4.99 0.78 -7.88
N GLY A 7 -3.73 0.46 -7.61
CA GLY A 7 -2.82 1.23 -6.76
C GLY A 7 -3.01 1.01 -5.25
N PHE A 8 -3.96 0.18 -4.82
CA PHE A 8 -4.15 -0.19 -3.41
C PHE A 8 -3.69 -1.63 -3.13
N LEU A 9 -3.26 -1.90 -1.90
CA LEU A 9 -2.97 -3.24 -1.43
C LEU A 9 -4.29 -3.95 -1.07
N ALA A 10 -4.44 -5.18 -1.56
CA ALA A 10 -5.56 -6.03 -1.21
C ALA A 10 -5.37 -6.62 0.20
N VAL A 11 -6.47 -6.83 0.91
CA VAL A 11 -6.48 -7.70 2.09
C VAL A 11 -6.36 -9.17 1.66
N ASP A 12 -5.79 -10.01 2.51
CA ASP A 12 -5.65 -11.45 2.23
C ASP A 12 -7.02 -12.11 2.07
N ASP A 13 -7.15 -13.07 1.16
CA ASP A 13 -8.42 -13.78 0.86
C ASP A 13 -8.99 -14.56 2.06
N THR A 14 -8.15 -14.84 3.07
CA THR A 14 -8.58 -15.47 4.33
C THR A 14 -9.14 -14.48 5.36
N SER A 15 -9.08 -13.18 5.07
CA SER A 15 -9.63 -12.12 5.92
C SER A 15 -11.15 -12.17 5.97
N THR A 16 -11.69 -11.87 7.16
CA THR A 16 -13.14 -11.75 7.35
C THR A 16 -13.65 -10.37 6.95
N ALA A 17 -12.81 -9.33 7.08
CA ALA A 17 -13.10 -8.01 6.53
C ALA A 17 -13.00 -8.04 5.00
N GLN A 18 -13.94 -7.35 4.33
CA GLN A 18 -14.01 -7.29 2.87
C GLN A 18 -14.42 -5.88 2.43
N GLY A 19 -14.20 -5.56 1.15
CA GLY A 19 -14.64 -4.28 0.57
C GLY A 19 -13.72 -3.09 0.86
N VAL A 20 -12.51 -3.33 1.36
CA VAL A 20 -11.49 -2.29 1.61
C VAL A 20 -10.18 -2.59 0.88
N GLY A 21 -9.38 -1.56 0.65
CA GLY A 21 -7.98 -1.64 0.23
C GLY A 21 -7.11 -0.74 1.10
N ILE A 22 -5.79 -0.98 1.09
CA ILE A 22 -4.83 -0.19 1.88
C ILE A 22 -4.01 0.67 0.93
N GLY A 23 -4.08 1.99 1.11
CA GLY A 23 -3.28 2.96 0.37
C GLY A 23 -1.97 3.23 1.08
N MET A 24 -0.97 3.71 0.32
CA MET A 24 0.34 4.08 0.85
C MET A 24 0.84 5.37 0.19
N GLU A 25 1.52 6.19 0.99
CA GLU A 25 2.16 7.42 0.53
C GLU A 25 3.48 7.65 1.28
N THR A 26 4.36 8.44 0.67
CA THR A 26 5.54 9.02 1.32
C THR A 26 5.12 10.10 2.33
N LEU A 27 6.05 10.53 3.19
CA LEU A 27 5.76 11.54 4.21
C LEU A 27 5.37 12.93 3.67
N ASP A 28 5.76 13.24 2.42
CA ASP A 28 5.39 14.47 1.71
C ASP A 28 4.03 14.39 0.99
N GLY A 29 3.32 13.25 1.13
CA GLY A 29 2.01 13.03 0.53
C GLY A 29 2.05 12.51 -0.90
N THR A 30 3.23 12.17 -1.43
CA THR A 30 3.32 11.51 -2.74
C THR A 30 2.82 10.08 -2.64
N ARG A 31 1.81 9.77 -3.45
CA ARG A 31 1.20 8.45 -3.49
C ARG A 31 2.19 7.38 -3.98
N VAL A 32 2.19 6.22 -3.34
CA VAL A 32 3.00 5.06 -3.72
C VAL A 32 2.05 3.93 -4.11
N ASP A 33 1.78 3.83 -5.40
CA ASP A 33 0.88 2.81 -5.94
C ASP A 33 1.51 1.42 -5.86
N ILE A 34 0.72 0.46 -5.36
CA ILE A 34 1.11 -0.96 -5.37
C ILE A 34 1.22 -1.46 -6.81
N ASN A 35 2.21 -2.30 -7.09
CA ASN A 35 2.52 -2.84 -8.43
C ASN A 35 2.88 -1.78 -9.50
N ASN A 36 3.28 -0.57 -9.10
CA ASN A 36 3.80 0.43 -10.01
C ASN A 36 5.34 0.32 -10.16
N THR A 37 5.83 0.20 -11.40
CA THR A 37 7.27 0.05 -11.69
C THR A 37 8.08 1.33 -11.56
N THR A 38 7.44 2.50 -11.49
CA THR A 38 8.13 3.78 -11.23
C THR A 38 8.47 3.91 -9.75
N GLY A 39 7.60 3.42 -8.86
CA GLY A 39 7.81 3.44 -7.41
C GLY A 39 7.98 4.86 -6.83
N ALA A 40 8.80 4.96 -5.77
CA ALA A 40 9.19 6.21 -5.14
C ALA A 40 10.71 6.24 -4.96
N THR A 41 11.32 7.41 -5.18
CA THR A 41 12.77 7.62 -5.03
C THR A 41 13.07 8.36 -3.74
N PHE A 42 14.14 7.95 -3.06
CA PHE A 42 14.60 8.59 -1.82
C PHE A 42 16.08 8.93 -1.96
N ALA A 43 16.46 10.14 -1.55
CA ALA A 43 17.86 10.51 -1.44
C ALA A 43 18.50 9.78 -0.26
N LEU A 44 19.60 9.09 -0.50
CA LEU A 44 20.31 8.36 0.55
C LEU A 44 21.36 9.24 1.23
N ILE A 45 21.48 9.06 2.54
CA ILE A 45 22.58 9.61 3.34
C ILE A 45 23.58 8.51 3.67
N ASN A 46 24.79 8.90 4.08
CA ASN A 46 25.79 7.96 4.55
C ASN A 46 25.34 7.32 5.88
N GLY A 47 25.45 5.99 5.97
CA GLY A 47 24.99 5.21 7.10
C GLY A 47 23.57 4.67 6.93
N ASN A 48 22.81 4.65 8.02
CA ASN A 48 21.46 4.08 8.03
C ASN A 48 20.46 5.04 7.38
N ASN A 49 19.52 4.47 6.63
CA ASN A 49 18.45 5.21 5.96
C ASN A 49 17.10 4.62 6.40
N ASP A 50 16.26 5.45 7.01
CA ASP A 50 14.89 5.08 7.37
C ASP A 50 13.93 5.50 6.26
N ILE A 51 13.32 4.52 5.59
CA ILE A 51 12.34 4.77 4.53
C ILE A 51 10.94 4.68 5.13
N ASN A 52 10.34 5.85 5.32
CA ASN A 52 9.08 5.99 6.05
C ASN A 52 7.89 6.20 5.10
N PHE A 53 6.80 5.48 5.36
CA PHE A 53 5.54 5.61 4.64
C PHE A 53 4.38 5.85 5.61
N ARG A 54 3.30 6.44 5.11
CA ARG A 54 1.99 6.42 5.75
C ARG A 54 1.10 5.44 5.00
N ALA A 55 0.22 4.77 5.75
CA ALA A 55 -0.79 3.89 5.18
C ALA A 55 -2.18 4.25 5.72
N TRP A 56 -3.20 4.00 4.92
CA TRP A 56 -4.60 4.21 5.32
C TRP A 56 -5.50 3.14 4.71
N ILE A 57 -6.63 2.91 5.35
CA ILE A 57 -7.69 2.01 4.86
C ILE A 57 -8.69 2.84 4.05
N GLN A 58 -9.08 2.33 2.89
CA GLN A 58 -10.03 2.97 1.98
C GLN A 58 -11.12 1.96 1.58
N ALA A 59 -12.39 2.37 1.67
CA ALA A 59 -13.49 1.57 1.13
C ALA A 59 -13.44 1.55 -0.40
N LYS A 60 -13.72 0.39 -0.99
CA LYS A 60 -13.81 0.21 -2.44
C LYS A 60 -15.07 0.88 -2.95
N SER A 61 -14.94 1.67 -4.01
CA SER A 61 -16.10 2.31 -4.65
C SER A 61 -17.10 1.26 -5.15
N GLY A 62 -18.39 1.46 -4.86
CA GLY A 62 -19.46 0.57 -5.31
C GLY A 62 -19.50 -0.81 -4.65
N ARG A 63 -18.78 -1.02 -3.54
CA ARG A 63 -18.88 -2.24 -2.74
C ARG A 63 -19.18 -1.92 -1.27
N ASP A 64 -19.95 -2.79 -0.64
CA ASP A 64 -20.17 -2.71 0.80
C ASP A 64 -18.91 -3.14 1.56
N VAL A 65 -18.69 -2.50 2.71
CA VAL A 65 -17.65 -2.90 3.65
C VAL A 65 -18.21 -3.97 4.57
N THR A 66 -17.57 -5.13 4.58
CA THR A 66 -17.85 -6.18 5.58
C THR A 66 -16.91 -5.99 6.75
N ILE A 67 -17.47 -5.86 7.95
CA ILE A 67 -16.70 -5.71 9.19
C ILE A 67 -16.04 -7.05 9.53
N GLY A 68 -14.77 -6.99 9.91
CA GLY A 68 -14.02 -8.15 10.36
C GLY A 68 -12.55 -7.81 10.58
N GLU A 69 -11.80 -8.81 10.98
CA GLU A 69 -10.34 -8.74 11.01
C GLU A 69 -9.79 -8.98 9.60
N PHE A 70 -8.69 -8.30 9.29
CA PHE A 70 -7.96 -8.50 8.05
C PHE A 70 -6.47 -8.52 8.28
N THR A 71 -5.77 -9.22 7.39
CA THR A 71 -4.33 -9.12 7.20
C THR A 71 -4.06 -8.68 5.77
N ALA A 72 -2.88 -8.09 5.56
CA ALA A 72 -2.39 -7.77 4.22
C ALA A 72 -0.87 -7.78 4.27
N SER A 73 -0.24 -8.31 3.23
CA SER A 73 1.21 -8.36 3.10
C SER A 73 1.63 -7.76 1.77
N LEU A 74 2.70 -6.97 1.78
CA LEU A 74 3.33 -6.45 0.57
C LEU A 74 4.80 -6.85 0.54
N THR A 75 5.34 -7.03 -0.67
CA THR A 75 6.77 -7.18 -0.92
C THR A 75 7.27 -5.91 -1.59
N ALA A 76 8.35 -5.33 -1.05
CA ALA A 76 9.01 -4.16 -1.63
C ALA A 76 10.36 -4.57 -2.23
N THR A 77 10.69 -3.99 -3.37
CA THR A 77 12.00 -4.11 -4.02
C THR A 77 12.73 -2.78 -3.89
N PHE A 78 13.99 -2.82 -3.48
CA PHE A 78 14.86 -1.64 -3.41
C PHE A 78 15.94 -1.75 -4.48
N GLU A 79 16.08 -0.70 -5.28
CA GLU A 79 17.13 -0.58 -6.29
C GLU A 79 17.90 0.73 -6.08
N TYR A 80 19.21 0.68 -6.32
CA TYR A 80 20.06 1.86 -6.35
C TYR A 80 20.17 2.31 -7.80
N ILE A 81 19.79 3.55 -8.06
CA ILE A 81 19.81 4.19 -9.39
C ILE A 81 20.79 5.36 -9.43
#